data_AF-J4KA41-F1
#
_entry.id   AF-J4KA41-F1
#
_cell.length_a   1.000
_cell.length_b   1.000
_cell.length_c   1.000
_cell.angle_alpha   90.00
_cell.angle_beta   90.00
_cell.angle_gamma   90.00
#
_symmetry.space_group_name_H-M   'P 1'
#
loop_
_entity.id
_entity.type
_entity.pdbx_description
1 polymer ?
#
loop_
_entity_poly.entity_id
_entity_poly.type
_entity_poly.pdbx_seq_one_letter_code
_entity_poly.pdbx_strand_id
1 'polypeptide(L)'
;MNYIRQATVDDLVRIAEIFVFNNRLNFYPIFQKDTFYFEDLTVFNMVESFAKELDSIWVYDDGVVKGFIQIEKREVRRLFVEPTLQGKSIGADLLEYGIAEKDVDFLWVLEKNIKAIVFYKKHGFDTTNKKKYKEDTIEFLVRMER
;
A
#
# COMPACT_ATOMS: atom_id res chain seq x y z
N MET A 1 7.69 -16.17 -7.82
CA MET A 1 6.63 -15.83 -6.84
C MET A 1 6.74 -16.69 -5.55
N ASN A 2 7.94 -17.09 -5.12
CA ASN A 2 8.07 -18.09 -4.04
C ASN A 2 7.97 -17.53 -2.62
N TYR A 3 7.94 -16.19 -2.48
CA TYR A 3 7.95 -15.50 -1.19
C TYR A 3 6.64 -14.77 -0.90
N ILE A 4 5.60 -14.97 -1.71
CA ILE A 4 4.32 -14.28 -1.50
C ILE A 4 3.32 -15.27 -0.93
N ARG A 5 2.78 -14.93 0.24
CA ARG A 5 1.77 -15.72 0.94
C ARG A 5 0.68 -14.80 1.48
N GLN A 6 -0.49 -15.38 1.76
CA GLN A 6 -1.54 -14.67 2.47
C GLN A 6 -1.04 -14.30 3.87
N ALA A 7 -1.42 -13.11 4.34
CA ALA A 7 -1.09 -12.66 5.68
C ALA A 7 -1.82 -13.49 6.73
N THR A 8 -1.21 -13.59 7.91
CA THR A 8 -1.74 -14.25 9.09
C THR A 8 -1.82 -13.26 10.26
N VAL A 9 -2.48 -13.66 11.35
CA VAL A 9 -2.61 -12.83 12.55
C VAL A 9 -1.24 -12.44 13.12
N ASP A 10 -0.24 -13.33 13.01
CA ASP A 10 1.12 -13.09 13.49
C ASP A 10 1.86 -12.00 12.70
N ASP A 11 1.40 -11.70 11.48
CA ASP A 11 2.00 -10.67 10.62
C ASP A 11 1.47 -9.26 10.92
N LEU A 12 0.36 -9.13 11.67
CA LEU A 12 -0.39 -7.87 11.81
C LEU A 12 0.46 -6.73 12.37
N VAL A 13 1.26 -7.01 13.41
CA VAL A 13 2.15 -6.00 14.00
C VAL A 13 3.13 -5.50 12.95
N ARG A 14 3.73 -6.41 12.18
CA ARG A 14 4.73 -6.06 11.16
C ARG A 14 4.13 -5.31 9.98
N ILE A 15 2.93 -5.68 9.54
CA ILE A 15 2.16 -4.96 8.52
C ILE A 15 1.84 -3.53 9.00
N ALA A 16 1.37 -3.39 10.23
CA ALA A 16 1.04 -2.11 10.84
C ALA A 16 2.27 -1.20 10.97
N GLU A 17 3.43 -1.73 11.38
CA GLU A 17 4.70 -1.00 11.39
C GLU A 17 5.04 -0.45 10.00
N ILE A 18 5.10 -1.33 8.99
CA ILE A 18 5.45 -0.94 7.61
C ILE A 18 4.49 0.16 7.12
N PHE A 19 3.19 0.03 7.41
CA PHE A 19 2.19 1.02 7.05
C PHE A 19 2.43 2.37 7.75
N VAL A 20 2.59 2.38 9.07
CA VAL A 20 2.79 3.61 9.87
C VAL A 20 4.05 4.36 9.41
N PHE A 21 5.17 3.65 9.27
CA PHE A 21 6.44 4.26 8.85
C PHE A 21 6.36 4.83 7.43
N ASN A 22 5.82 4.06 6.48
CA ASN A 22 5.66 4.57 5.11
C ASN A 22 4.73 5.78 5.05
N ASN A 23 3.68 5.81 5.87
CA ASN A 23 2.76 6.94 5.89
C ASN A 23 3.41 8.21 6.43
N ARG A 24 4.18 8.10 7.51
CA ARG A 24 4.95 9.22 8.06
C ARG A 24 6.03 9.69 7.09
N LEU A 25 6.68 8.81 6.34
CA LEU A 25 7.71 9.23 5.38
C LEU A 25 7.14 9.89 4.13
N ASN A 26 6.04 9.36 3.59
CA ASN A 26 5.57 9.75 2.26
C ASN A 26 4.39 10.72 2.25
N PHE A 27 3.55 10.71 3.30
CA PHE A 27 2.32 11.50 3.33
C PHE A 27 2.35 12.63 4.37
N TYR A 28 3.04 12.45 5.50
CA TYR A 28 3.20 13.54 6.48
C TYR A 28 3.76 14.84 5.88
N PRO A 29 4.79 14.82 5.00
CA PRO A 29 5.29 16.07 4.38
C PRO A 29 4.24 16.82 3.54
N ILE A 30 3.20 16.11 3.07
CA ILE A 30 2.11 16.67 2.25
C ILE A 30 1.00 17.23 3.14
N PHE A 31 0.57 16.46 4.16
CA PHE A 31 -0.63 16.79 4.94
C PHE A 31 -0.37 17.49 6.26
N GLN A 32 0.78 17.25 6.90
CA GLN A 32 1.23 17.91 8.13
C GLN A 32 0.17 17.93 9.27
N LYS A 33 -0.60 16.85 9.39
CA LYS A 33 -1.61 16.67 10.45
C LYS A 33 -0.99 15.96 11.66
N ASP A 34 -0.30 16.69 12.53
CA ASP A 34 0.49 16.13 13.63
C ASP A 34 -0.28 15.11 14.49
N THR A 35 -1.46 15.49 15.02
CA THR A 35 -2.29 14.60 15.85
C THR A 35 -2.61 13.29 15.13
N PHE A 36 -3.00 13.36 13.86
CA PHE A 36 -3.29 12.15 13.09
C PHE A 36 -2.05 11.24 12.94
N TYR A 37 -0.89 11.78 12.58
CA TYR A 37 0.29 10.96 12.30
C TYR A 37 1.02 10.44 13.54
N PHE A 38 0.93 11.15 14.66
CA PHE A 38 1.72 10.88 15.87
C PHE A 38 0.89 10.41 17.07
N GLU A 39 -0.42 10.65 17.09
CA GLU A 39 -1.34 10.15 18.14
C GLU A 39 -2.29 9.08 17.60
N ASP A 40 -2.92 9.28 16.44
CA ASP A 40 -3.94 8.35 15.92
C ASP A 40 -3.33 7.18 15.11
N LEU A 41 -2.38 7.47 14.22
CA LEU A 41 -1.73 6.51 13.33
C LEU A 41 -0.61 5.75 14.07
N THR A 42 -1.02 4.91 15.01
CA THR A 42 -0.13 4.07 15.81
C THR A 42 -0.18 2.62 15.35
N VAL A 43 0.88 1.85 15.65
CA VAL A 43 0.90 0.41 15.35
C VAL A 43 -0.26 -0.31 16.03
N PHE A 44 -0.52 0.03 17.30
CA PHE A 44 -1.62 -0.54 18.09
C PHE A 44 -2.98 -0.35 17.39
N ASN A 45 -3.34 0.89 17.04
CA ASN A 45 -4.61 1.19 16.37
C ASN A 45 -4.71 0.50 15.00
N MET A 46 -3.59 0.41 14.27
CA MET A 46 -3.56 -0.20 12.95
C MET A 46 -3.66 -1.73 12.97
N VAL A 47 -3.17 -2.41 14.02
CA VAL A 47 -3.31 -3.86 14.18
C VAL A 47 -4.79 -4.26 14.18
N GLU A 48 -5.64 -3.57 14.95
CA GLU A 48 -7.08 -3.87 14.99
C GLU A 48 -7.76 -3.62 13.64
N SER A 49 -7.35 -2.56 12.93
CA SER A 49 -7.88 -2.25 11.60
C SER A 49 -7.51 -3.34 10.59
N PHE A 50 -6.24 -3.78 10.57
CA PHE A 50 -5.78 -4.79 9.63
C PHE A 50 -6.33 -6.19 9.97
N ALA A 51 -6.58 -6.50 11.24
CA ALA A 51 -7.21 -7.76 11.63
C ALA A 51 -8.59 -7.96 10.97
N LYS A 52 -9.36 -6.88 10.79
CA LYS A 52 -10.70 -6.90 10.15
C LYS A 52 -10.64 -7.13 8.64
N GLU A 53 -9.49 -6.83 8.03
CA GLU A 53 -9.28 -6.88 6.58
C GLU A 53 -8.24 -7.95 6.20
N LEU A 54 -7.87 -8.84 7.12
CA LEU A 54 -6.70 -9.73 7.01
C LEU A 54 -6.75 -10.60 5.74
N ASP A 55 -7.93 -11.12 5.41
CA ASP A 55 -8.14 -11.99 4.24
C ASP A 55 -7.81 -11.31 2.91
N SER A 56 -7.77 -9.97 2.89
CA SER A 56 -7.44 -9.15 1.72
C SER A 56 -5.96 -8.78 1.62
N ILE A 57 -5.09 -9.32 2.48
CA ILE A 57 -3.68 -8.92 2.57
C ILE A 57 -2.76 -10.09 2.21
N TRP A 58 -1.78 -9.79 1.36
CA TRP A 58 -0.68 -10.68 1.02
C TRP A 58 0.65 -10.02 1.38
N VAL A 59 1.58 -10.81 1.88
CA VAL A 59 2.90 -10.34 2.32
C VAL A 59 4.00 -10.94 1.45
N TYR A 60 5.08 -10.18 1.32
CA TYR A 60 6.37 -10.71 0.86
C TYR A 60 7.16 -11.16 2.08
N ASP A 61 7.49 -12.45 2.13
CA ASP A 61 8.16 -13.13 3.22
C ASP A 61 9.16 -14.16 2.68
N ASP A 62 10.45 -13.84 2.82
CA ASP A 62 11.59 -14.72 2.55
C ASP A 62 12.33 -15.13 3.85
N GLY A 63 11.60 -15.16 4.97
CA GLY A 63 12.08 -15.42 6.32
C GLY A 63 11.62 -14.35 7.33
N VAL A 64 11.24 -13.16 6.83
CA VAL A 64 10.53 -12.12 7.58
C VAL A 64 9.67 -11.29 6.62
N VAL A 65 8.56 -10.74 7.09
CA VAL A 65 7.71 -9.83 6.31
C VAL A 65 8.43 -8.51 6.01
N LYS A 66 8.63 -8.24 4.71
CA LYS A 66 9.35 -7.06 4.18
C LYS A 66 8.45 -6.05 3.45
N GLY A 67 7.25 -6.47 3.09
CA GLY A 67 6.26 -5.65 2.41
C GLY A 67 4.92 -6.37 2.32
N PHE A 68 3.88 -5.63 1.98
CA PHE A 68 2.55 -6.18 1.80
C PHE A 68 1.79 -5.47 0.69
N ILE A 69 0.85 -6.20 0.10
CA ILE A 69 -0.17 -5.68 -0.78
C ILE A 69 -1.53 -6.03 -0.21
N GLN A 70 -2.44 -5.07 -0.23
CA GLN A 70 -3.84 -5.29 0.08
C GLN A 70 -4.66 -5.14 -1.18
N ILE A 71 -5.46 -6.16 -1.47
CA ILE A 71 -6.25 -6.26 -2.69
C ILE A 71 -7.71 -6.46 -2.31
N GLU A 72 -8.57 -5.56 -2.78
CA GLU A 72 -10.01 -5.71 -2.63
C GLU A 72 -10.65 -5.86 -4.01
N LYS A 73 -11.23 -7.03 -4.29
CA LYS A 73 -11.69 -7.42 -5.62
C LYS A 73 -10.55 -7.30 -6.63
N ARG A 74 -10.54 -6.27 -7.47
CA ARG A 74 -9.52 -6.00 -8.50
C ARG A 74 -8.71 -4.72 -8.23
N GLU A 75 -8.88 -4.13 -7.04
CA GLU A 75 -8.23 -2.88 -6.62
C GLU A 75 -6.97 -3.15 -5.79
N VAL A 76 -5.84 -2.53 -6.14
CA VAL A 76 -4.76 -2.34 -5.15
C VAL A 76 -5.18 -1.24 -4.18
N ARG A 77 -5.57 -1.62 -2.97
CA ARG A 77 -5.92 -0.69 -1.90
C ARG A 77 -4.68 -0.07 -1.26
N ARG A 78 -3.68 -0.91 -0.99
CA ARG A 78 -2.42 -0.54 -0.34
C ARG A 78 -1.31 -1.40 -0.90
N LEU A 79 -0.13 -0.80 -1.12
CA LEU A 79 1.10 -1.51 -1.48
C LEU A 79 2.25 -0.77 -0.81
N PHE A 80 2.90 -1.42 0.15
CA PHE A 80 4.01 -0.84 0.89
C PHE A 80 5.13 -1.84 1.07
N VAL A 81 6.35 -1.33 1.03
CA VAL A 81 7.58 -2.05 1.33
C VAL A 81 8.29 -1.30 2.44
N GLU A 82 8.91 -2.03 3.35
CA GLU A 82 9.84 -1.50 4.35
C GLU A 82 10.77 -0.45 3.70
N PRO A 83 10.79 0.81 4.17
CA PRO A 83 11.51 1.91 3.52
C PRO A 83 12.97 1.57 3.18
N THR A 84 13.66 0.89 4.09
CA THR A 84 15.07 0.50 3.94
C THR A 84 15.31 -0.62 2.90
N LEU A 85 14.25 -1.26 2.43
CA LEU A 85 14.28 -2.35 1.45
C LEU A 85 13.65 -1.98 0.09
N GLN A 86 13.22 -0.73 -0.06
CA GLN A 86 12.71 -0.22 -1.35
C GLN A 86 13.80 -0.24 -2.43
N GLY A 87 13.38 -0.38 -3.70
CA GLY A 87 14.30 -0.49 -4.83
C GLY A 87 14.89 -1.89 -5.04
N LYS A 88 14.47 -2.90 -4.25
CA LYS A 88 14.91 -4.31 -4.36
C LYS A 88 13.86 -5.23 -4.97
N SER A 89 13.04 -4.72 -5.89
CA SER A 89 11.96 -5.44 -6.59
C SER A 89 10.80 -5.99 -5.73
N ILE A 90 10.87 -5.98 -4.40
CA ILE A 90 9.79 -6.49 -3.52
C ILE A 90 8.41 -5.94 -3.87
N GLY A 91 8.30 -4.63 -4.11
CA GLY A 91 7.04 -4.01 -4.50
C GLY A 91 6.56 -4.43 -5.89
N ALA A 92 7.49 -4.68 -6.81
CA ALA A 92 7.19 -5.20 -8.13
C ALA A 92 6.66 -6.63 -8.03
N ASP A 93 7.34 -7.50 -7.28
CA ASP A 93 6.91 -8.89 -7.06
C ASP A 93 5.50 -8.96 -6.46
N LEU A 94 5.21 -8.13 -5.46
CA LEU A 94 3.88 -8.02 -4.83
C LEU A 94 2.80 -7.57 -5.83
N LEU A 95 3.11 -6.57 -6.66
CA LEU A 95 2.17 -6.07 -7.66
C LEU A 95 1.93 -7.08 -8.77
N GLU A 96 2.99 -7.73 -9.28
CA GLU A 96 2.90 -8.77 -10.31
C GLU A 96 2.08 -9.96 -9.82
N TYR A 97 2.23 -10.36 -8.55
CA TYR A 97 1.34 -11.35 -7.93
C TYR A 97 -0.12 -10.88 -7.93
N GLY A 98 -0.39 -9.64 -7.54
CA GLY A 98 -1.75 -9.09 -7.56
C GLY A 98 -2.37 -9.11 -8.97
N ILE A 99 -1.59 -8.78 -9.99
CA ILE A 99 -2.05 -8.79 -11.39
C ILE A 99 -2.33 -10.23 -11.86
N ALA A 100 -1.40 -11.15 -11.63
CA ALA A 100 -1.48 -12.51 -12.18
C ALA A 100 -2.44 -13.43 -11.42
N GLU A 101 -2.50 -13.31 -10.09
CA GLU A 101 -3.18 -14.28 -9.22
C GLU A 101 -4.46 -13.72 -8.57
N LYS A 102 -4.69 -12.40 -8.65
CA LYS A 102 -5.83 -11.70 -8.02
C LYS A 102 -6.58 -10.78 -8.98
N ASP A 103 -6.29 -10.86 -10.28
CA ASP A 103 -6.96 -10.10 -11.35
C ASP A 103 -6.98 -8.58 -11.11
N VAL A 104 -5.95 -8.05 -10.44
CA VAL A 104 -5.84 -6.61 -10.20
C VAL A 104 -5.71 -5.87 -11.52
N ASP A 105 -6.56 -4.87 -11.72
CA ASP A 105 -6.56 -4.02 -12.92
C ASP A 105 -6.72 -2.53 -12.62
N PHE A 106 -6.89 -2.12 -11.35
CA PHE A 106 -6.91 -0.69 -11.03
C PHE A 106 -6.40 -0.35 -9.63
N LEU A 107 -6.11 0.93 -9.43
CA LEU A 107 -5.84 1.52 -8.12
C LEU A 107 -6.18 3.00 -8.08
N TRP A 108 -6.22 3.56 -6.86
CA TRP A 108 -6.27 4.99 -6.62
C TRP A 108 -4.98 5.45 -5.95
N VAL A 109 -4.29 6.42 -6.55
CA VAL A 109 -3.03 6.95 -6.02
C VAL A 109 -3.17 8.45 -5.79
N LEU A 110 -2.52 8.96 -4.75
CA LEU A 110 -2.45 10.41 -4.52
C LEU A 110 -1.77 11.08 -5.71
N GLU A 111 -2.41 12.11 -6.27
CA GLU A 111 -1.90 12.84 -7.44
C GLU A 111 -0.49 13.39 -7.21
N LYS A 112 -0.21 13.82 -5.98
CA LYS A 112 1.11 14.30 -5.56
C LYS A 112 2.17 13.21 -5.37
N ASN A 113 1.79 11.93 -5.34
CA ASN A 113 2.73 10.82 -5.18
C ASN A 113 3.35 10.41 -6.53
N ILE A 114 4.19 11.28 -7.07
CA ILE A 114 4.83 11.11 -8.37
C ILE A 114 5.65 9.81 -8.42
N LYS A 115 6.32 9.43 -7.32
CA LYS A 115 7.10 8.19 -7.24
C LYS A 115 6.22 6.95 -7.44
N ALA A 116 5.07 6.90 -6.77
CA ALA A 116 4.13 5.80 -6.94
C ALA A 116 3.53 5.76 -8.35
N ILE A 117 3.15 6.91 -8.92
CA ILE A 117 2.64 6.99 -10.30
C ILE A 117 3.68 6.44 -11.29
N VAL A 118 4.94 6.85 -11.19
CA VAL A 118 6.01 6.32 -12.05
C VAL A 118 6.20 4.82 -11.85
N PHE A 119 6.14 4.34 -10.60
CA PHE A 119 6.20 2.91 -10.30
C PHE A 119 5.07 2.14 -10.99
N TYR A 120 3.81 2.56 -10.85
CA TYR A 120 2.68 1.86 -11.48
C TYR A 120 2.70 1.95 -13.01
N LYS A 121 3.15 3.08 -13.59
CA LYS A 121 3.34 3.21 -15.06
C LYS A 121 4.33 2.19 -15.61
N LYS A 122 5.43 1.95 -14.91
CA LYS A 122 6.40 0.90 -15.30
C LYS A 122 5.80 -0.51 -15.28
N HIS A 123 4.75 -0.72 -14.50
CA HIS A 123 4.03 -1.99 -14.40
C HIS A 123 2.70 -1.95 -15.18
N GLY A 124 2.63 -1.15 -16.25
CA GLY A 124 1.56 -1.20 -17.24
C GLY A 124 0.24 -0.53 -16.86
N PHE A 125 0.16 0.16 -15.72
CA PHE A 125 -1.00 1.00 -15.41
C PHE A 125 -0.86 2.38 -16.04
N ASP A 126 -1.95 3.00 -16.48
CA ASP A 126 -1.94 4.42 -16.88
C ASP A 126 -2.99 5.23 -16.14
N THR A 127 -2.74 6.53 -16.02
CA THR A 127 -3.65 7.50 -15.41
C THR A 127 -4.89 7.67 -16.26
N THR A 128 -6.06 7.59 -15.63
CA THR A 128 -7.36 7.88 -16.27
C THR A 128 -7.78 9.33 -16.00
N ASN A 129 -8.91 9.74 -16.59
CA ASN A 129 -9.55 11.03 -16.30
C ASN A 129 -10.35 11.03 -14.97
N LYS A 130 -10.44 9.91 -14.27
CA LYS A 130 -11.22 9.80 -13.01
C LYS A 130 -10.39 10.29 -11.83
N LYS A 131 -10.95 11.25 -11.08
CA LYS A 131 -10.39 11.78 -9.84
C LYS A 131 -11.43 11.77 -8.73
N LYS A 132 -10.98 11.69 -7.48
CA LYS A 132 -11.82 11.91 -6.28
C LYS A 132 -11.01 12.59 -5.19
N TYR A 133 -11.68 13.28 -4.28
CA TYR A 133 -11.02 13.80 -3.08
C TYR A 133 -10.48 12.67 -2.23
N LYS A 134 -9.29 12.85 -1.67
CA LYS A 134 -8.84 12.09 -0.53
C LYS A 134 -9.61 12.62 0.68
N GLU A 135 -10.35 11.73 1.33
CA GLU A 135 -11.21 12.01 2.49
C GLU A 135 -10.55 12.98 3.48
N ASP A 136 -11.31 13.99 3.90
CA ASP A 136 -10.90 15.07 4.82
C ASP A 136 -9.66 15.87 4.40
N THR A 137 -9.40 15.97 3.09
CA THR A 137 -8.31 16.77 2.52
C THR A 137 -8.71 17.45 1.22
N ILE A 138 -7.96 18.48 0.82
CA ILE A 138 -8.09 19.13 -0.51
C ILE A 138 -7.35 18.39 -1.62
N GLU A 139 -6.70 17.26 -1.29
CA GLU A 139 -5.86 16.53 -2.22
C GLU A 139 -6.66 15.54 -3.06
N PHE A 140 -6.23 15.31 -4.30
CA PHE A 140 -6.89 14.39 -5.21
C PHE A 140 -6.21 13.03 -5.25
N LEU A 141 -7.03 11.99 -5.32
CA LEU A 141 -6.64 10.68 -5.80
C LEU A 141 -6.95 10.60 -7.31
N VAL A 142 -5.98 10.13 -8.08
CA VAL A 142 -6.16 9.79 -9.50
C VAL A 142 -6.30 8.27 -9.62
N ARG A 143 -7.23 7.83 -10.47
CA ARG A 143 -7.38 6.40 -10.77
C ARG A 143 -6.42 6.00 -11.87
N MET A 144 -5.70 4.91 -11.65
CA MET A 144 -4.89 4.26 -12.67
C MET A 144 -5.50 2.89 -13.00
N GLU A 145 -5.52 2.52 -14.28
CA GLU A 145 -6.09 1.27 -14.81
C GLU A 145 -5.06 0.57 -15.73
N ARG A 146 -5.16 -0.76 -15.86
CA ARG A 146 -4.35 -1.61 -16.74
C ARG A 146 -5.23 -2.32 -17.77
#